data_AF-A0A397YDI8-F1
#
_entry.id   AF-A0A397YDI8-F1
#
_cell.length_a   1.000
_cell.length_b   1.000
_cell.length_c   1.000
_cell.angle_alpha   90.00
_cell.angle_beta   90.00
_cell.angle_gamma   90.00
#
_symmetry.space_group_name_H-M   'P 1'
#
loop_
_entity.id
_entity.type
_entity.pdbx_description
1 polymer ?
#
loop_
_entity_poly.entity_id
_entity_poly.type
_entity_poly.pdbx_seq_one_letter_code
_entity_poly.pdbx_strand_id
1 'polypeptide(L)'
;MKFCKKYEEYMQEQKEKKNLPGVGFKKLKKILKKCRRRDHLPSRIASINQQHGNNCPRECAVCDGTFFPELQKEMEDVVGWFNENAQKLLELHLASSFKKCLTWFKGKTSHHLGLIQEGQDLVNYALINAVAIRKILKKYDKIHESSQGQAFKTQVQKMRIEILQSPWLCELMAFHINLKESQKESGAGLASPPSLFGGCSFIFDDGKPFLSCELSDSVKVDIDLTCSICLDTVFDPISLTCGHIYCYMCACSAASVNVVDGLKAADPSEKCPLCREVCVYKGAVHLDELSILLKRSCREYWEERRKTERAERLQQAKEYWDYQCRSFTGI
;
A
#
# COMPACT_ATOMS: atom_id res chain seq x y z
N MET A 1 14.66 -11.26 19.58
CA MET A 1 14.46 -10.22 20.62
C MET A 1 14.74 -8.79 20.14
N LYS A 2 15.69 -8.54 19.22
CA LYS A 2 16.11 -7.19 18.81
C LYS A 2 15.01 -6.31 18.15
N PHE A 3 14.15 -6.87 17.29
CA PHE A 3 13.16 -6.07 16.55
C PHE A 3 12.10 -5.41 17.43
N CYS A 4 11.47 -6.13 18.37
CA CYS A 4 10.39 -5.51 19.18
C CYS A 4 10.89 -4.33 19.99
N LYS A 5 12.13 -4.39 20.51
CA LYS A 5 12.75 -3.28 21.22
C LYS A 5 12.97 -2.09 20.27
N LYS A 6 13.56 -2.35 19.09
CA LYS A 6 13.75 -1.34 18.03
C LYS A 6 12.43 -0.69 17.57
N TYR A 7 11.38 -1.48 17.42
CA TYR A 7 10.06 -0.98 17.07
C TYR A 7 9.44 -0.13 18.19
N GLU A 8 9.53 -0.57 19.44
CA GLU A 8 9.04 0.18 20.60
C GLU A 8 9.81 1.51 20.78
N GLU A 9 11.13 1.51 20.55
CA GLU A 9 11.97 2.72 20.53
C GLU A 9 11.54 3.68 19.42
N TYR A 10 11.43 3.17 18.17
CA TYR A 10 10.92 3.95 17.05
C TYR A 10 9.55 4.57 17.35
N MET A 11 8.59 3.77 17.82
CA MET A 11 7.24 4.28 18.12
C MET A 11 7.24 5.28 19.28
N GLN A 12 8.14 5.16 20.26
CA GLN A 12 8.25 6.11 21.37
C GLN A 12 8.79 7.47 20.89
N GLU A 13 9.85 7.48 20.09
CA GLU A 13 10.39 8.70 19.47
C GLU A 13 9.32 9.40 18.61
N GLN A 14 8.52 8.62 17.90
CA GLN A 14 7.42 9.11 17.07
C GLN A 14 6.23 9.60 17.89
N LYS A 15 5.94 8.97 19.03
CA LYS A 15 4.86 9.38 19.94
C LYS A 15 5.10 10.77 20.51
N GLU A 16 6.35 11.07 20.87
CA GLU A 16 6.77 12.38 21.39
C GLU A 16 6.66 13.49 20.34
N LYS A 17 6.71 13.16 19.05
CA LYS A 17 6.66 14.12 17.94
C LYS A 17 5.26 14.33 17.36
N LYS A 18 4.52 13.23 17.12
CA LYS A 18 3.30 13.23 16.29
C LYS A 18 2.19 12.30 16.80
N ASN A 19 2.37 11.64 17.96
CA ASN A 19 1.42 10.67 18.52
C ASN A 19 0.95 9.61 17.50
N LEU A 20 1.90 9.00 16.78
CA LEU A 20 1.60 8.04 15.72
C LEU A 20 0.94 6.75 16.25
N PRO A 21 -0.12 6.24 15.58
CA PRO A 21 -0.67 4.93 15.89
C PRO A 21 0.33 3.82 15.53
N GLY A 22 0.25 2.69 16.21
CA GLY A 22 1.13 1.56 15.96
C GLY A 22 0.66 0.30 16.67
N VAL A 23 1.31 -0.81 16.33
CA VAL A 23 1.03 -2.14 16.88
C VAL A 23 1.43 -2.20 18.37
N GLY A 24 0.44 -2.44 19.22
CA GLY A 24 0.56 -2.54 20.67
C GLY A 24 1.20 -3.84 21.12
N PHE A 25 2.46 -4.10 20.76
CA PHE A 25 3.18 -5.34 21.08
C PHE A 25 3.06 -5.77 22.54
N LYS A 26 3.15 -4.84 23.49
CA LYS A 26 3.04 -5.14 24.93
C LYS A 26 1.64 -5.68 25.27
N LYS A 27 0.58 -5.03 24.74
CA LYS A 27 -0.82 -5.42 24.92
C LYS A 27 -1.11 -6.77 24.27
N LEU A 28 -0.78 -6.93 22.99
CA LEU A 28 -1.00 -8.17 22.23
C LEU A 28 -0.21 -9.35 22.83
N LYS A 29 1.05 -9.15 23.22
CA LYS A 29 1.82 -10.20 23.92
C LYS A 29 1.21 -10.56 25.27
N LYS A 30 0.58 -9.62 25.97
CA LYS A 30 -0.10 -9.91 27.25
C LYS A 30 -1.32 -10.80 27.05
N ILE A 31 -2.09 -10.60 25.98
CA ILE A 31 -3.18 -11.50 25.57
C ILE A 31 -2.61 -12.91 25.35
N LEU A 32 -1.56 -13.02 24.53
CA LEU A 32 -0.92 -14.30 24.23
C LEU A 32 -0.31 -14.99 25.47
N LYS A 33 0.23 -14.25 26.44
CA LYS A 33 0.80 -14.82 27.68
C LYS A 33 -0.25 -15.40 28.62
N LYS A 34 -1.51 -14.94 28.54
CA LYS A 34 -2.61 -15.51 29.32
C LYS A 34 -3.03 -16.89 28.78
N CYS A 35 -2.65 -17.22 27.55
CA CYS A 35 -2.81 -18.54 26.97
C CYS A 35 -1.90 -19.54 27.70
N ARG A 36 -2.50 -20.45 28.48
CA ARG A 36 -1.78 -21.49 29.21
C ARG A 36 -1.48 -22.68 28.27
N ARG A 37 -0.39 -22.60 27.51
CA ARG A 37 0.34 -23.77 27.01
C ARG A 37 1.70 -23.75 27.70
N ARG A 38 1.87 -24.52 28.77
CA ARG A 38 3.17 -24.80 29.38
C ARG A 38 3.41 -26.30 29.34
N ASP A 39 4.52 -26.63 28.69
CA ASP A 39 5.37 -27.81 28.87
C ASP A 39 4.95 -29.11 28.18
N HIS A 40 5.42 -29.24 26.92
CA HIS A 40 5.80 -30.56 26.39
C HIS A 40 7.20 -30.92 26.94
N LEU A 41 7.28 -31.93 27.80
CA LEU A 41 8.44 -32.83 27.97
C LEU A 41 7.94 -34.24 28.37
N PRO A 42 8.72 -35.32 28.15
CA PRO A 42 8.29 -36.49 27.43
C PRO A 42 7.68 -37.52 28.40
N SER A 43 6.68 -38.23 27.92
CA SER A 43 5.96 -39.28 28.64
C SER A 43 6.88 -40.23 29.40
N ARG A 44 6.94 -40.09 30.73
CA ARG A 44 7.20 -41.19 31.66
C ARG A 44 5.97 -41.34 32.56
N ILE A 45 5.19 -42.36 32.20
CA ILE A 45 4.44 -43.30 33.03
C ILE A 45 3.68 -42.74 34.25
N ALA A 46 2.36 -42.97 34.18
CA ALA A 46 1.39 -43.20 35.25
C ALA A 46 0.95 -42.01 36.12
N SER A 47 -0.35 -41.68 36.06
CA SER A 47 -1.35 -42.28 36.97
C SER A 47 -2.70 -41.58 36.84
N ILE A 48 -3.74 -42.37 36.96
CA ILE A 48 -5.15 -42.00 37.03
C ILE A 48 -5.35 -41.01 38.18
N ASN A 49 -5.67 -39.75 37.87
CA ASN A 49 -6.56 -38.92 38.68
C ASN A 49 -6.97 -37.66 37.89
N GLN A 50 -8.29 -37.48 37.78
CA GLN A 50 -8.93 -36.36 37.12
C GLN A 50 -8.59 -35.04 37.84
N GLN A 51 -7.76 -34.21 37.21
CA GLN A 51 -7.79 -32.75 37.39
C GLN A 51 -7.61 -32.09 36.03
N HIS A 52 -8.43 -31.07 35.77
CA HIS A 52 -8.55 -30.35 34.50
C HIS A 52 -7.20 -29.75 34.04
N GLY A 53 -6.48 -30.51 33.23
CA GLY A 53 -5.31 -30.04 32.48
C GLY A 53 -5.77 -29.20 31.30
N ASN A 54 -5.86 -27.88 31.49
CA ASN A 54 -6.14 -26.90 30.43
C ASN A 54 -4.99 -26.86 29.40
N ASN A 55 -5.01 -27.76 28.43
CA ASN A 55 -4.21 -27.65 27.22
C ASN A 55 -4.98 -26.83 26.18
N CYS A 56 -4.35 -25.78 25.66
CA CYS A 56 -4.96 -24.93 24.64
C CYS A 56 -5.10 -25.71 23.31
N PRO A 57 -6.32 -25.81 22.74
CA PRO A 57 -6.52 -26.42 21.43
C PRO A 57 -5.79 -25.64 20.32
N ARG A 58 -5.58 -26.28 19.16
CA ARG A 58 -5.02 -25.62 17.96
C ARG A 58 -5.90 -24.46 17.46
N GLU A 59 -7.17 -24.47 17.83
CA GLU A 59 -8.13 -23.39 17.65
C GLU A 59 -8.55 -22.86 19.02
N CYS A 60 -8.11 -21.65 19.38
CA CYS A 60 -8.32 -21.07 20.69
C CYS A 60 -9.33 -19.93 20.61
N ALA A 61 -10.62 -20.23 20.68
CA ALA A 61 -11.70 -19.25 20.56
C ALA A 61 -11.54 -18.02 21.50
N VAL A 62 -10.95 -18.21 22.68
CA VAL A 62 -10.67 -17.13 23.64
C VAL A 62 -9.56 -16.20 23.16
N CYS A 63 -8.47 -16.75 22.62
CA CYS A 63 -7.39 -15.94 22.06
C CYS A 63 -7.84 -15.34 20.73
N ASP A 64 -8.56 -16.08 19.89
CA ASP A 64 -9.08 -15.62 18.60
C ASP A 64 -10.00 -14.41 18.81
N GLY A 65 -10.97 -14.52 19.72
CA GLY A 65 -11.95 -13.47 20.03
C GLY A 65 -11.40 -12.25 20.77
N THR A 66 -10.12 -12.24 21.15
CA THR A 66 -9.51 -11.07 21.81
C THR A 66 -8.30 -10.53 21.06
N PHE A 67 -7.47 -11.39 20.48
CA PHE A 67 -6.26 -11.01 19.77
C PHE A 67 -6.56 -10.40 18.40
N PHE A 68 -7.36 -11.07 17.56
CA PHE A 68 -7.60 -10.61 16.19
C PHE A 68 -8.41 -9.32 16.12
N PRO A 69 -9.51 -9.13 16.88
CA PRO A 69 -10.23 -7.86 16.89
C PRO A 69 -9.37 -6.68 17.36
N GLU A 70 -8.52 -6.91 18.37
CA GLU A 70 -7.60 -5.87 18.86
C GLU A 70 -6.55 -5.52 17.81
N LEU A 71 -5.92 -6.52 17.18
CA LEU A 71 -4.95 -6.28 16.13
C LEU A 71 -5.59 -5.61 14.90
N GLN A 72 -6.80 -6.01 14.54
CA GLN A 72 -7.56 -5.39 13.44
C GLN A 72 -7.74 -3.89 13.68
N LYS A 73 -8.18 -3.51 14.88
CA LYS A 73 -8.32 -2.10 15.25
C LYS A 73 -6.99 -1.34 15.16
N GLU A 74 -5.92 -1.90 15.72
CA GLU A 74 -4.59 -1.29 15.62
C GLU A 74 -4.12 -1.14 14.16
N MET A 75 -4.48 -2.08 13.27
CA MET A 75 -4.18 -2.01 11.84
C MET A 75 -5.01 -0.94 11.13
N GLU A 76 -6.30 -0.82 11.42
CA GLU A 76 -7.18 0.23 10.90
C GLU A 76 -6.66 1.63 11.27
N ASP A 77 -6.26 1.83 12.53
CA ASP A 77 -5.68 3.09 13.01
C ASP A 77 -4.38 3.43 12.26
N VAL A 78 -3.49 2.44 12.07
CA VAL A 78 -2.21 2.59 11.35
C VAL A 78 -2.44 2.94 9.88
N VAL A 79 -3.32 2.21 9.18
CA VAL A 79 -3.59 2.43 7.76
C VAL A 79 -4.34 3.74 7.53
N GLY A 80 -5.33 4.05 8.36
CA GLY A 80 -6.09 5.29 8.26
C GLY A 80 -5.19 6.51 8.41
N TRP A 81 -4.35 6.52 9.46
CA TRP A 81 -3.39 7.60 9.67
C TRP A 81 -2.36 7.70 8.52
N PHE A 82 -1.82 6.56 8.07
CA PHE A 82 -0.86 6.55 6.96
C PHE A 82 -1.46 7.14 5.68
N ASN A 83 -2.63 6.65 5.27
CA ASN A 83 -3.30 7.09 4.05
C ASN A 83 -3.60 8.59 4.08
N GLU A 84 -4.13 9.10 5.19
CA GLU A 84 -4.48 10.51 5.34
C GLU A 84 -3.23 11.41 5.24
N ASN A 85 -2.13 11.03 5.89
CA ASN A 85 -0.91 11.84 5.89
C ASN A 85 -0.14 11.75 4.57
N ALA A 86 -0.11 10.56 3.94
CA ALA A 86 0.50 10.36 2.63
C ALA A 86 -0.26 11.16 1.56
N GLN A 87 -1.59 11.09 1.56
CA GLN A 87 -2.42 11.86 0.63
C GLN A 87 -2.19 13.37 0.80
N LYS A 88 -2.26 13.90 2.03
CA LYS A 88 -2.01 15.33 2.29
C LYS A 88 -0.65 15.78 1.78
N LEU A 89 0.40 15.00 2.02
CA LEU A 89 1.75 15.32 1.57
C LEU A 89 1.84 15.36 0.04
N LEU A 90 1.25 14.37 -0.64
CA LEU A 90 1.27 14.27 -2.10
C LEU A 90 0.43 15.37 -2.75
N GLU A 91 -0.75 15.68 -2.22
CA GLU A 91 -1.57 16.80 -2.70
C GLU A 91 -0.85 18.15 -2.58
N LEU A 92 -0.20 18.40 -1.43
CA LEU A 92 0.63 19.59 -1.23
C LEU A 92 1.79 19.64 -2.24
N HIS A 93 2.45 18.51 -2.48
CA HIS A 93 3.52 18.40 -3.46
C HIS A 93 3.02 18.70 -4.88
N LEU A 94 1.99 18.01 -5.35
CA LEU A 94 1.44 18.15 -6.69
C LEU A 94 0.92 19.57 -6.95
N ALA A 95 0.24 20.18 -5.98
CA ALA A 95 -0.21 21.56 -6.07
C ALA A 95 0.97 22.56 -6.19
N SER A 96 2.08 22.29 -5.51
CA SER A 96 3.30 23.10 -5.60
C SER A 96 4.03 22.91 -6.94
N SER A 97 4.03 21.69 -7.48
CA SER A 97 4.62 21.36 -8.79
C SER A 97 3.82 21.96 -9.95
N PHE A 98 2.49 22.03 -9.84
CA PHE A 98 1.62 22.70 -10.82
C PHE A 98 1.91 24.21 -10.90
N LYS A 99 2.15 24.86 -9.75
CA LYS A 99 2.59 26.27 -9.72
C LYS A 99 3.98 26.46 -10.34
N LYS A 100 4.87 25.47 -10.25
CA LYS A 100 6.19 25.51 -10.92
C LYS A 100 6.14 25.31 -12.42
N CYS A 101 5.12 24.61 -12.95
CA CYS A 101 4.90 24.56 -14.41
C CYS A 101 4.56 25.97 -14.96
N LEU A 102 3.95 26.84 -14.14
CA LEU A 102 3.69 28.24 -14.48
C LEU A 102 4.88 29.18 -14.20
N THR A 103 5.78 28.83 -13.27
CA THR A 103 6.96 29.65 -12.95
C THR A 103 8.22 28.79 -12.99
N TRP A 104 8.78 28.65 -14.19
CA TRP A 104 10.10 28.06 -14.38
C TRP A 104 11.15 28.99 -13.73
N PHE A 105 11.75 28.49 -12.66
CA PHE A 105 12.90 28.99 -11.86
C PHE A 105 12.69 29.92 -10.65
N LYS A 106 13.48 29.55 -9.64
CA LYS A 106 13.98 30.28 -8.45
C LYS A 106 13.08 30.37 -7.21
N GLY A 107 13.49 29.58 -6.21
CA GLY A 107 13.42 29.98 -4.80
C GLY A 107 12.38 29.23 -3.97
N LYS A 108 12.77 28.08 -3.38
CA LYS A 108 12.38 27.58 -2.04
C LYS A 108 12.89 26.14 -1.85
N THR A 109 14.21 26.00 -1.73
CA THR A 109 14.91 24.73 -1.48
C THR A 109 14.57 24.11 -0.12
N SER A 110 14.22 24.93 0.88
CA SER A 110 13.94 24.48 2.25
C SER A 110 12.62 23.72 2.42
N HIS A 111 11.53 24.13 1.76
CA HIS A 111 10.22 23.46 1.88
C HIS A 111 10.21 22.09 1.19
N HIS A 112 10.97 21.93 0.10
CA HIS A 112 11.10 20.63 -0.59
C HIS A 112 11.85 19.61 0.24
N LEU A 113 12.89 20.01 0.96
CA LEU A 113 13.66 19.10 1.79
C LEU A 113 12.81 18.53 2.94
N GLY A 114 11.93 19.36 3.52
CA GLY A 114 10.96 18.93 4.53
C GLY A 114 9.96 17.90 3.99
N LEU A 115 9.39 18.14 2.80
CA LEU A 115 8.46 17.19 2.16
C LEU A 115 9.13 15.85 1.81
N ILE A 116 10.40 15.89 1.39
CA ILE A 116 11.16 14.66 1.09
C ILE A 116 11.37 13.85 2.36
N GLN A 117 11.85 14.48 3.43
CA GLN A 117 12.07 13.79 4.70
C GLN A 117 10.76 13.23 5.24
N GLU A 118 9.68 14.01 5.20
CA GLU A 118 8.37 13.55 5.67
C GLU A 118 7.84 12.38 4.85
N GLY A 119 7.99 12.41 3.52
CA GLY A 119 7.67 11.27 2.67
C GLY A 119 8.50 10.04 3.04
N GLN A 120 9.79 10.20 3.38
CA GLN A 120 10.67 9.08 3.74
C GLN A 120 10.25 8.48 5.08
N ASP A 121 9.87 9.34 6.03
CA ASP A 121 9.37 8.94 7.33
C ASP A 121 8.05 8.15 7.19
N LEU A 122 7.17 8.53 6.26
CA LEU A 122 5.93 7.80 5.97
C LEU A 122 6.18 6.42 5.36
N VAL A 123 7.10 6.30 4.39
CA VAL A 123 7.44 4.98 3.84
C VAL A 123 8.08 4.09 4.91
N ASN A 124 8.98 4.64 5.72
CA ASN A 124 9.56 3.93 6.87
C ASN A 124 8.49 3.46 7.85
N TYR A 125 7.54 4.32 8.16
CA TYR A 125 6.41 4.02 9.02
C TYR A 125 5.59 2.84 8.48
N ALA A 126 5.27 2.84 7.18
CA ALA A 126 4.55 1.75 6.53
C ALA A 126 5.31 0.42 6.64
N LEU A 127 6.60 0.41 6.29
CA LEU A 127 7.42 -0.79 6.29
C LEU A 127 7.62 -1.37 7.69
N ILE A 128 7.93 -0.52 8.68
CA ILE A 128 8.19 -0.99 10.04
C ILE A 128 6.92 -1.54 10.71
N ASN A 129 5.76 -0.94 10.45
CA ASN A 129 4.47 -1.46 10.90
C ASN A 129 4.09 -2.77 10.19
N ALA A 130 4.32 -2.89 8.88
CA ALA A 130 4.09 -4.14 8.16
C ALA A 130 4.96 -5.30 8.72
N VAL A 131 6.22 -5.01 9.07
CA VAL A 131 7.11 -5.97 9.74
C VAL A 131 6.57 -6.33 11.13
N ALA A 132 6.07 -5.34 11.88
CA ALA A 132 5.52 -5.55 13.21
C ALA A 132 4.30 -6.48 13.19
N ILE A 133 3.33 -6.20 12.30
CA ILE A 133 2.13 -7.01 12.08
C ILE A 133 2.52 -8.44 11.69
N ARG A 134 3.42 -8.59 10.71
CA ARG A 134 3.92 -9.91 10.28
C ARG A 134 4.55 -10.69 11.45
N LYS A 135 5.34 -10.03 12.29
CA LYS A 135 6.02 -10.68 13.43
C LYS A 135 5.06 -11.05 14.55
N ILE A 136 4.04 -10.24 14.84
CA ILE A 136 3.05 -10.60 15.88
C ILE A 136 2.14 -11.74 15.42
N LEU A 137 1.73 -11.77 14.14
CA LEU A 137 0.98 -12.90 13.57
C LEU A 137 1.80 -14.19 13.57
N LYS A 138 3.07 -14.15 13.17
CA LYS A 138 3.96 -15.32 13.31
C LYS A 138 4.12 -15.78 14.76
N LYS A 139 4.07 -14.84 15.72
CA LYS A 139 4.10 -15.18 17.15
C LYS A 139 2.81 -15.85 17.60
N TYR A 140 1.66 -15.42 17.08
CA TYR A 140 0.36 -16.07 17.30
C TYR A 140 0.41 -17.53 16.86
N ASP A 141 0.76 -17.76 15.59
CA ASP A 141 0.84 -19.10 14.99
C ASP A 141 1.82 -20.01 15.75
N LYS A 142 2.97 -19.46 16.17
CA LYS A 142 3.96 -20.21 16.94
C LYS A 142 3.45 -20.64 18.33
N ILE A 143 2.62 -19.84 18.99
CA ILE A 143 2.09 -20.18 20.33
C ILE A 143 0.97 -21.22 20.24
N HIS A 144 0.14 -21.13 19.20
CA HIS A 144 -1.04 -21.98 19.04
C HIS A 144 -0.78 -23.21 18.14
N GLU A 145 0.39 -23.31 17.50
CA GLU A 145 0.69 -24.30 16.46
C GLU A 145 -0.41 -24.32 15.38
N SER A 146 -0.80 -23.13 14.95
CA SER A 146 -1.91 -22.87 14.03
C SER A 146 -1.45 -22.17 12.76
N SER A 147 -2.38 -22.04 11.81
CA SER A 147 -2.26 -21.15 10.64
C SER A 147 -3.23 -19.97 10.70
N GLN A 148 -3.91 -19.75 11.83
CA GLN A 148 -4.92 -18.69 11.98
C GLN A 148 -4.34 -17.28 11.80
N GLY A 149 -3.10 -17.02 12.21
CA GLY A 149 -2.42 -15.76 11.97
C GLY A 149 -2.20 -15.50 10.47
N GLN A 150 -1.93 -16.54 9.68
CA GLN A 150 -1.90 -16.43 8.21
C GLN A 150 -3.30 -16.24 7.62
N ALA A 151 -4.30 -16.97 8.11
CA ALA A 151 -5.69 -16.81 7.66
C ALA A 151 -6.19 -15.39 7.90
N PHE A 152 -5.91 -14.83 9.08
CA PHE A 152 -6.18 -13.43 9.41
C PHE A 152 -5.43 -12.50 8.45
N LYS A 153 -4.17 -12.77 8.11
CA LYS A 153 -3.43 -11.98 7.12
C LYS A 153 -4.15 -11.93 5.76
N THR A 154 -4.69 -13.06 5.29
CA THR A 154 -5.48 -13.11 4.05
C THR A 154 -6.82 -12.35 4.20
N GLN A 155 -7.43 -12.40 5.38
CA GLN A 155 -8.65 -11.67 5.67
C GLN A 155 -8.43 -10.15 5.66
N VAL A 156 -7.38 -9.65 6.31
CA VAL A 156 -7.08 -8.22 6.36
C VAL A 156 -6.74 -7.61 4.99
N GLN A 157 -6.19 -8.43 4.07
CA GLN A 157 -6.01 -8.05 2.67
C GLN A 157 -7.36 -7.76 2.00
N LYS A 158 -8.33 -8.66 2.17
CA LYS A 158 -9.70 -8.47 1.65
C LYS A 158 -10.42 -7.29 2.30
N MET A 159 -10.11 -7.02 3.56
CA MET A 159 -10.65 -5.88 4.30
C MET A 159 -9.97 -4.56 3.97
N ARG A 160 -8.91 -4.57 3.12
CA ARG A 160 -8.16 -3.38 2.70
C ARG A 160 -7.46 -2.65 3.85
N ILE A 161 -7.03 -3.40 4.86
CA ILE A 161 -6.32 -2.89 6.04
C ILE A 161 -4.86 -3.37 6.10
N GLU A 162 -4.32 -3.92 5.01
CA GLU A 162 -2.87 -4.14 4.86
C GLU A 162 -2.19 -2.88 4.29
N ILE A 163 -1.36 -2.21 5.10
CA ILE A 163 -0.68 -0.97 4.72
C ILE A 163 0.16 -1.08 3.44
N LEU A 164 0.71 -2.26 3.15
CA LEU A 164 1.52 -2.50 1.95
C LEU A 164 0.69 -2.53 0.66
N GLN A 165 -0.63 -2.69 0.75
CA GLN A 165 -1.55 -2.62 -0.38
C GLN A 165 -2.12 -1.20 -0.59
N SER A 166 -1.74 -0.25 0.26
CA SER A 166 -2.20 1.13 0.12
C SER A 166 -1.66 1.74 -1.17
N PRO A 167 -2.53 2.33 -2.03
CA PRO A 167 -2.08 3.06 -3.23
C PRO A 167 -1.11 4.19 -2.90
N TRP A 168 -1.26 4.80 -1.72
CA TRP A 168 -0.42 5.90 -1.27
C TRP A 168 1.02 5.47 -0.97
N LEU A 169 1.25 4.19 -0.65
CA LEU A 169 2.61 3.67 -0.54
C LEU A 169 3.30 3.65 -1.92
N CYS A 170 2.59 3.21 -2.96
CA CYS A 170 3.08 3.21 -4.33
C CYS A 170 3.43 4.64 -4.79
N GLU A 171 2.52 5.60 -4.55
CA GLU A 171 2.76 7.02 -4.86
C GLU A 171 3.94 7.60 -4.09
N LEU A 172 4.07 7.34 -2.78
CA LEU A 172 5.21 7.79 -2.00
C LEU A 172 6.53 7.19 -2.52
N MET A 173 6.51 5.93 -2.96
CA MET A 173 7.69 5.31 -3.56
C MET A 173 8.09 6.02 -4.86
N ALA A 174 7.13 6.31 -5.75
CA ALA A 174 7.37 7.04 -6.98
C ALA A 174 7.84 8.48 -6.73
N PHE A 175 7.21 9.19 -5.80
CA PHE A 175 7.59 10.51 -5.32
C PHE A 175 9.07 10.58 -4.89
N HIS A 176 9.53 9.60 -4.11
CA HIS A 176 10.93 9.54 -3.67
C HIS A 176 11.91 9.39 -4.84
N ILE A 177 11.57 8.56 -5.82
CA ILE A 177 12.41 8.34 -6.99
C ILE A 177 12.46 9.61 -7.84
N ASN A 178 11.29 10.19 -8.14
CA ASN A 178 11.15 11.44 -8.90
C ASN A 178 11.98 12.58 -8.31
N LEU A 179 11.97 12.72 -6.98
CA LEU A 179 12.71 13.79 -6.30
C LEU A 179 14.21 13.51 -6.19
N LYS A 180 14.62 12.27 -5.94
CA LYS A 180 16.05 11.91 -5.88
C LYS A 180 16.75 12.17 -7.22
N GLU A 181 16.10 11.89 -8.33
CA GLU A 181 16.65 12.19 -9.66
C GLU A 181 16.71 13.69 -9.95
N SER A 182 15.66 14.43 -9.58
CA SER A 182 15.64 15.89 -9.72
C SER A 182 16.76 16.58 -8.92
N GLN A 183 17.15 16.01 -7.77
CA GLN A 183 18.28 16.51 -6.98
C GLN A 183 19.63 16.25 -7.65
N LYS A 184 19.83 15.07 -8.26
CA LYS A 184 21.05 14.74 -9.03
C LYS A 184 21.25 15.71 -10.19
N GLU A 185 20.19 16.05 -10.92
CA GLU A 185 20.23 17.02 -12.02
C GLU A 185 20.58 18.44 -11.53
N SER A 186 20.18 18.80 -10.30
CA SER A 186 20.43 20.13 -9.73
C SER A 186 21.78 20.29 -9.03
N GLY A 187 22.61 19.24 -8.96
CA GLY A 187 23.93 19.28 -8.31
C GLY A 187 23.90 19.40 -6.76
N ALA A 188 22.72 19.36 -6.14
CA ALA A 188 22.56 19.40 -4.69
C ALA A 188 22.71 18.00 -4.10
N GLY A 189 23.95 17.59 -3.79
CA GLY A 189 24.21 16.34 -3.07
C GLY A 189 23.88 16.47 -1.59
N LEU A 190 22.79 15.86 -1.13
CA LEU A 190 22.56 15.62 0.29
C LEU A 190 23.00 14.19 0.64
N ALA A 191 23.97 14.10 1.56
CA ALA A 191 24.16 12.88 2.31
C ALA A 191 22.90 12.66 3.17
N SER A 192 22.05 11.73 2.75
CA SER A 192 20.92 11.30 3.56
C SER A 192 21.45 10.68 4.86
N PRO A 193 20.92 11.05 6.04
CA PRO A 193 21.30 10.41 7.29
C PRO A 193 21.04 8.90 7.22
N PRO A 194 21.72 8.08 8.05
CA PRO A 194 21.51 6.63 8.06
C PRO A 194 20.06 6.33 8.45
N SER A 195 19.23 6.13 7.44
CA SER A 195 17.83 5.76 7.62
C SER A 195 17.72 4.24 7.68
N LEU A 196 16.66 3.73 8.32
CA LEU A 196 16.34 2.29 8.33
C LEU A 196 15.95 1.74 6.95
N PHE A 197 15.94 2.63 5.96
CA PHE A 197 15.41 2.48 4.63
C PHE A 197 16.55 2.35 3.62
N GLY A 198 16.52 1.29 2.80
CA GLY A 198 17.49 1.11 1.71
C GLY A 198 17.25 2.05 0.51
N GLY A 199 16.14 2.79 0.49
CA GLY A 199 15.72 3.58 -0.65
C GLY A 199 14.58 2.92 -1.44
N CYS A 200 14.00 3.68 -2.36
CA CYS A 200 13.18 3.16 -3.45
C CYS A 200 14.00 3.11 -4.74
N SER A 201 13.71 2.14 -5.59
CA SER A 201 14.23 2.05 -6.94
C SER A 201 13.13 1.67 -7.92
N PHE A 202 13.30 2.10 -9.16
CA PHE A 202 12.54 1.64 -10.30
C PHE A 202 13.43 0.68 -11.10
N ILE A 203 12.96 -0.54 -11.35
CA ILE A 203 13.75 -1.62 -11.94
C ILE A 203 12.98 -2.21 -13.12
N PHE A 204 13.70 -2.53 -14.19
CA PHE A 204 13.21 -3.44 -15.24
C PHE A 204 13.85 -4.80 -15.04
N ASP A 205 13.02 -5.82 -14.81
CA ASP A 205 13.45 -7.22 -14.73
C ASP A 205 12.72 -8.01 -15.82
N ASP A 206 13.48 -8.58 -16.75
CA ASP A 206 12.96 -9.32 -17.91
C ASP A 206 11.85 -8.56 -18.69
N GLY A 207 12.07 -7.25 -18.90
CA GLY A 207 11.11 -6.35 -19.57
C GLY A 207 9.92 -5.92 -18.71
N LYS A 208 9.78 -6.42 -17.47
CA LYS A 208 8.70 -6.03 -16.57
C LYS A 208 9.13 -4.90 -15.62
N PRO A 209 8.32 -3.82 -15.52
CA PRO A 209 8.61 -2.69 -14.64
C PRO A 209 8.18 -2.97 -13.20
N PHE A 210 9.07 -2.71 -12.25
CA PHE A 210 8.80 -2.85 -10.81
C PHE A 210 9.23 -1.60 -10.02
N LEU A 211 8.42 -1.24 -9.03
CA LEU A 211 8.93 -0.44 -7.91
C LEU A 211 9.42 -1.38 -6.83
N SER A 212 10.65 -1.15 -6.37
CA SER A 212 11.24 -1.92 -5.29
C SER A 212 11.66 -1.03 -4.13
N CYS A 213 11.48 -1.54 -2.92
CA CYS A 213 11.93 -0.90 -1.71
C CYS A 213 12.29 -1.94 -0.65
N GLU A 214 13.34 -1.67 0.12
CA GLU A 214 13.79 -2.54 1.19
C GLU A 214 13.94 -1.82 2.53
N LEU A 215 13.48 -2.48 3.60
CA LEU A 215 13.78 -2.11 4.98
C LEU A 215 14.86 -3.06 5.52
N SER A 216 16.03 -2.53 5.87
CA SER A 216 17.28 -3.21 6.26
C SER A 216 17.12 -4.72 6.58
N ASP A 217 17.25 -5.55 5.55
CA ASP A 217 17.30 -7.02 5.55
C ASP A 217 16.07 -7.76 6.13
N SER A 218 14.91 -7.10 6.23
CA SER A 218 13.71 -7.68 6.87
C SER A 218 12.49 -7.79 5.96
N VAL A 219 12.25 -6.80 5.10
CA VAL A 219 11.11 -6.77 4.16
C VAL A 219 11.54 -6.05 2.89
N LYS A 220 11.38 -6.75 1.77
CA LYS A 220 11.39 -6.19 0.42
C LYS A 220 9.94 -6.08 -0.05
N VAL A 221 9.59 -4.92 -0.58
CA VAL A 221 8.31 -4.64 -1.24
C VAL A 221 8.60 -4.45 -2.71
N ASP A 222 8.01 -5.29 -3.54
CA ASP A 222 8.06 -5.19 -4.99
C ASP A 222 6.63 -4.99 -5.49
N ILE A 223 6.40 -3.92 -6.25
CA ILE A 223 5.11 -3.60 -6.86
C ILE A 223 5.28 -3.77 -8.36
N ASP A 224 4.61 -4.78 -8.92
CA ASP A 224 4.52 -4.99 -10.37
C ASP A 224 3.69 -3.87 -11.00
N LEU A 225 4.28 -3.18 -11.99
CA LEU A 225 3.63 -2.12 -12.74
C LEU A 225 3.14 -2.59 -14.11
N THR A 226 2.92 -3.89 -14.28
CA THR A 226 2.31 -4.48 -15.48
C THR A 226 0.79 -4.49 -15.33
N CYS A 227 0.08 -3.93 -16.31
CA CYS A 227 -1.38 -4.01 -16.33
C CYS A 227 -1.82 -5.43 -16.69
N SER A 228 -2.55 -6.09 -15.81
CA SER A 228 -3.03 -7.47 -16.07
C SER A 228 -4.09 -7.61 -17.18
N ILE A 229 -4.54 -6.51 -17.78
CA ILE A 229 -5.52 -6.51 -18.87
C ILE A 229 -4.81 -6.42 -20.22
N CYS A 230 -4.01 -5.38 -20.45
CA CYS A 230 -3.26 -5.22 -21.70
C CYS A 230 -1.89 -5.92 -21.69
N LEU A 231 -1.42 -6.38 -20.53
CA LEU A 231 -0.13 -7.04 -20.31
C LEU A 231 1.10 -6.16 -20.55
N ASP A 232 0.89 -4.86 -20.77
CA ASP A 232 1.94 -3.84 -20.91
C ASP A 232 2.18 -3.09 -19.59
N THR A 233 3.26 -2.30 -19.54
CA THR A 233 3.49 -1.29 -18.49
C THR A 233 2.26 -0.39 -18.33
N VAL A 234 1.78 -0.22 -17.10
CA VAL A 234 0.60 0.62 -16.81
C VAL A 234 0.76 2.03 -17.38
N PHE A 235 -0.30 2.53 -18.00
CA PHE A 235 -0.37 3.87 -18.59
C PHE A 235 -1.56 4.62 -18.00
N ASP A 236 -1.36 5.86 -17.57
CA ASP A 236 -2.35 6.60 -16.77
C ASP A 236 -2.84 5.74 -15.59
N PRO A 237 -1.92 5.34 -14.69
CA PRO A 237 -2.16 4.29 -13.72
C PRO A 237 -3.24 4.66 -12.71
N ILE A 238 -4.18 3.74 -12.50
CA ILE A 238 -5.21 3.80 -11.48
C ILE A 238 -5.05 2.61 -10.54
N SER A 239 -5.11 2.84 -9.23
CA SER A 239 -5.25 1.77 -8.24
C SER A 239 -6.72 1.64 -7.85
N LEU A 240 -7.26 0.43 -7.99
CA LEU A 240 -8.57 0.11 -7.44
C LEU A 240 -8.49 0.03 -5.91
N THR A 241 -9.61 0.12 -5.21
CA THR A 241 -9.59 0.08 -3.73
C THR A 241 -9.12 -1.26 -3.15
N CYS A 242 -9.05 -2.32 -3.96
CA CYS A 242 -8.42 -3.60 -3.58
C CYS A 242 -6.88 -3.61 -3.74
N GLY A 243 -6.27 -2.49 -4.15
CA GLY A 243 -4.83 -2.30 -4.31
C GLY A 243 -4.28 -2.63 -5.69
N HIS A 244 -5.03 -3.34 -6.54
CA HIS A 244 -4.58 -3.69 -7.90
C HIS A 244 -4.52 -2.47 -8.83
N ILE A 245 -3.45 -2.39 -9.61
CA ILE A 245 -3.14 -1.26 -10.50
C ILE A 245 -3.42 -1.64 -11.96
N TYR A 246 -4.06 -0.74 -12.70
CA TYR A 246 -4.40 -0.89 -14.11
C TYR A 246 -4.14 0.40 -14.88
N CYS A 247 -4.13 0.33 -16.21
CA CYS A 247 -4.31 1.53 -17.03
C CYS A 247 -5.73 2.08 -16.84
N TYR A 248 -5.91 3.40 -16.85
CA TYR A 248 -7.23 4.03 -16.70
C TYR A 248 -8.27 3.48 -17.70
N MET A 249 -7.91 3.40 -18.99
CA MET A 249 -8.82 2.88 -20.03
C MET A 249 -9.14 1.39 -19.83
N CYS A 250 -8.16 0.59 -19.43
CA CYS A 250 -8.36 -0.83 -19.12
C CYS A 250 -9.31 -1.02 -17.93
N ALA A 251 -9.17 -0.19 -16.89
CA ALA A 251 -10.08 -0.20 -15.74
C ALA A 251 -11.50 0.23 -16.14
N CYS A 252 -11.67 1.24 -17.00
CA CYS A 252 -12.99 1.68 -17.48
C CYS A 252 -13.69 0.58 -18.27
N SER A 253 -12.96 -0.06 -19.20
CA SER A 253 -13.45 -1.21 -19.96
C SER A 253 -13.86 -2.36 -19.05
N ALA A 254 -13.02 -2.73 -18.07
CA ALA A 254 -13.34 -3.79 -17.11
C ALA A 254 -14.51 -3.47 -16.18
N ALA A 255 -14.81 -2.19 -15.97
CA ALA A 255 -15.95 -1.72 -15.19
C ALA A 255 -17.22 -1.47 -16.04
N SER A 256 -17.19 -1.80 -17.34
CA SER A 256 -18.29 -1.57 -18.27
C SER A 256 -18.73 -0.09 -18.35
N VAL A 257 -17.79 0.86 -18.15
CA VAL A 257 -18.08 2.31 -18.19
C VAL A 257 -17.33 3.02 -19.31
N ASN A 258 -17.92 4.09 -19.81
CA ASN A 258 -17.23 4.98 -20.72
C ASN A 258 -16.17 5.82 -19.97
N VAL A 259 -15.05 6.12 -20.63
CA VAL A 259 -13.98 6.97 -20.08
C VAL A 259 -14.46 8.36 -19.68
N VAL A 260 -15.55 8.86 -20.29
CA VAL A 260 -16.18 10.16 -20.00
C VAL A 260 -16.92 10.13 -18.66
N ASP A 261 -17.70 9.08 -18.38
CA ASP A 261 -18.39 8.91 -17.09
C ASP A 261 -17.38 8.58 -15.97
N GLY A 262 -16.35 7.82 -16.33
CA GLY A 262 -15.27 7.39 -15.45
C GLY A 262 -15.68 6.31 -14.45
N LEU A 263 -14.71 5.85 -13.67
CA LEU A 263 -14.85 4.70 -12.77
C LEU A 263 -15.85 4.90 -11.62
N LYS A 264 -16.26 6.14 -11.35
CA LYS A 264 -17.27 6.45 -10.32
C LYS A 264 -18.68 6.03 -10.75
N ALA A 265 -18.93 5.88 -12.04
CA ALA A 265 -20.20 5.42 -12.60
C ALA A 265 -20.33 3.89 -12.64
N ALA A 266 -19.27 3.15 -12.30
CA ALA A 266 -19.26 1.69 -12.34
C ALA A 266 -20.31 1.09 -11.40
N ASP A 267 -20.98 0.03 -11.87
CA ASP A 267 -21.91 -0.71 -11.05
C ASP A 267 -21.17 -1.38 -9.87
N PRO A 268 -21.70 -1.35 -8.63
CA PRO A 268 -21.05 -1.97 -7.48
C PRO A 268 -20.77 -3.46 -7.62
N SER A 269 -21.51 -4.18 -8.48
CA SER A 269 -21.33 -5.60 -8.75
C SER A 269 -20.16 -5.91 -9.68
N GLU A 270 -19.60 -4.91 -10.36
CA GLU A 270 -18.41 -5.07 -11.19
C GLU A 270 -17.20 -5.48 -10.36
N LYS A 271 -16.41 -6.40 -10.90
CA LYS A 271 -15.37 -7.12 -10.16
C LYS A 271 -13.99 -6.74 -10.65
N CYS A 272 -13.05 -6.61 -9.72
CA CYS A 272 -11.63 -6.53 -10.06
C CYS A 272 -11.23 -7.74 -10.93
N PRO A 273 -10.59 -7.56 -12.09
CA PRO A 273 -10.18 -8.67 -12.96
C PRO A 273 -9.17 -9.62 -12.32
N LEU A 274 -8.38 -9.15 -11.34
CA LEU A 274 -7.38 -9.96 -10.64
C LEU A 274 -7.95 -10.71 -9.44
N CYS A 275 -8.50 -10.00 -8.44
CA CYS A 275 -8.96 -10.63 -7.20
C CYS A 275 -10.46 -10.93 -7.14
N ARG A 276 -11.22 -10.50 -8.14
CA ARG A 276 -12.69 -10.68 -8.24
C ARG A 276 -13.51 -10.02 -7.13
N GLU A 277 -12.90 -9.12 -6.36
CA GLU A 277 -13.62 -8.31 -5.38
C GLU A 277 -14.56 -7.31 -6.06
N VAL A 278 -15.76 -7.17 -5.49
CA VAL A 278 -16.78 -6.19 -5.89
C VAL A 278 -16.56 -4.85 -5.19
N CYS A 279 -17.27 -3.81 -5.62
CA CYS A 279 -17.19 -2.47 -5.02
C CYS A 279 -15.76 -1.90 -5.01
N VAL A 280 -15.00 -2.10 -6.09
CA VAL A 280 -13.58 -1.73 -6.18
C VAL A 280 -13.28 -0.46 -6.98
N TYR A 281 -14.22 -0.02 -7.81
CA TYR A 281 -14.00 1.05 -8.81
C TYR A 281 -14.31 2.46 -8.31
N LYS A 282 -15.39 2.64 -7.54
CA LYS A 282 -15.89 3.96 -7.12
C LYS A 282 -14.88 4.79 -6.32
N GLY A 283 -14.02 4.12 -5.55
CA GLY A 283 -12.96 4.74 -4.75
C GLY A 283 -11.57 4.62 -5.36
N ALA A 284 -11.45 4.31 -6.65
CA ALA A 284 -10.17 4.17 -7.31
C ALA A 284 -9.37 5.49 -7.27
N VAL A 285 -8.05 5.37 -7.14
CA VAL A 285 -7.11 6.48 -6.95
C VAL A 285 -6.19 6.58 -8.17
N HIS A 286 -6.08 7.76 -8.77
CA HIS A 286 -5.07 8.04 -9.79
C HIS A 286 -3.69 8.11 -9.14
N LEU A 287 -2.71 7.44 -9.76
CA LEU A 287 -1.34 7.39 -9.27
C LEU A 287 -0.50 8.40 -10.07
N ASP A 288 -0.57 9.67 -9.69
CA ASP A 288 0.01 10.79 -10.43
C ASP A 288 1.55 10.79 -10.40
N GLU A 289 2.17 10.56 -9.23
CA GLU A 289 3.63 10.46 -9.11
C GLU A 289 4.17 9.24 -9.86
N LEU A 290 3.44 8.13 -9.83
CA LEU A 290 3.75 6.97 -10.64
C LEU A 290 3.67 7.30 -12.13
N SER A 291 2.64 8.02 -12.57
CA SER A 291 2.52 8.46 -13.95
C SER A 291 3.68 9.36 -14.38
N ILE A 292 4.12 10.27 -13.51
CA ILE A 292 5.28 11.15 -13.74
C ILE A 292 6.55 10.31 -13.88
N LEU A 293 6.75 9.35 -12.98
CA LEU A 293 7.90 8.46 -13.00
C LEU A 293 7.95 7.66 -14.30
N LEU A 294 6.87 6.98 -14.65
CA LEU A 294 6.79 6.16 -15.86
C LEU A 294 6.99 6.98 -17.14
N LYS A 295 6.43 8.19 -17.21
CA LYS A 295 6.65 9.11 -18.33
C LYS A 295 8.12 9.49 -18.50
N ARG A 296 8.87 9.64 -17.40
CA ARG A 296 10.30 9.97 -17.44
C ARG A 296 11.14 8.76 -17.77
N SER A 297 10.88 7.63 -17.13
CA SER A 297 11.69 6.42 -17.26
C SER A 297 11.42 5.62 -18.54
N CYS A 298 10.22 5.74 -19.13
CA CYS A 298 9.77 4.96 -20.29
C CYS A 298 9.33 5.86 -21.45
N ARG A 299 10.17 6.84 -21.83
CA ARG A 299 9.75 7.97 -22.67
C ARG A 299 9.14 7.58 -24.02
N GLU A 300 9.82 6.72 -24.78
CA GLU A 300 9.38 6.31 -26.13
C GLU A 300 8.03 5.58 -26.08
N TYR A 301 7.96 4.53 -25.26
CA TYR A 301 6.71 3.79 -24.98
C TYR A 301 5.58 4.74 -24.57
N TRP A 302 5.86 5.65 -23.63
CA TRP A 302 4.85 6.57 -23.12
C TRP A 302 4.36 7.56 -24.18
N GLU A 303 5.24 8.08 -25.04
CA GLU A 303 4.87 8.99 -26.13
C GLU A 303 4.03 8.28 -27.20
N GLU A 304 4.36 7.05 -27.56
CA GLU A 304 3.60 6.23 -28.49
C GLU A 304 2.21 5.89 -27.92
N ARG A 305 2.17 5.33 -26.70
CA ARG A 305 0.93 4.95 -26.02
C ARG A 305 0.01 6.14 -25.80
N ARG A 306 0.56 7.33 -25.51
CA ARG A 306 -0.24 8.56 -25.40
C ARG A 306 -0.91 8.95 -26.72
N LYS A 307 -0.24 8.78 -27.86
CA LYS A 307 -0.83 9.11 -29.17
C LYS A 307 -1.99 8.17 -29.49
N THR A 308 -1.80 6.87 -29.29
CA THR A 308 -2.83 5.86 -29.56
C THR A 308 -4.04 6.01 -28.64
N GLU A 309 -3.82 6.07 -27.31
CA GLU A 309 -4.93 6.22 -26.36
C GLU A 309 -5.63 7.56 -26.48
N ARG A 310 -4.94 8.65 -26.86
CA ARG A 310 -5.61 9.93 -27.11
C ARG A 310 -6.62 9.84 -28.27
N ALA A 311 -6.25 9.16 -29.36
CA ALA A 311 -7.16 8.97 -30.48
C ALA A 311 -8.37 8.13 -30.06
N GLU A 312 -8.15 7.06 -29.29
CA GLU A 312 -9.21 6.20 -28.78
C GLU A 312 -10.15 6.93 -27.81
N ARG A 313 -9.61 7.70 -26.85
CA ARG A 313 -10.41 8.51 -25.91
C ARG A 313 -11.28 9.54 -26.64
N LEU A 314 -10.75 10.19 -27.68
CA LEU A 314 -11.52 11.14 -28.49
C LEU A 314 -12.66 10.44 -29.25
N GLN A 315 -12.40 9.26 -29.79
CA GLN A 315 -13.42 8.46 -30.47
C GLN A 315 -14.54 8.02 -29.51
N GLN A 316 -14.17 7.46 -28.34
CA GLN A 316 -15.15 7.06 -27.32
C GLN A 316 -15.97 8.24 -26.80
N ALA A 317 -15.36 9.41 -26.63
CA ALA A 317 -16.06 10.63 -26.22
C ALA A 317 -17.05 11.10 -27.29
N LYS A 318 -16.67 11.04 -28.57
CA LYS A 318 -17.58 11.37 -29.68
C LYS A 318 -18.79 10.45 -29.69
N GLU A 319 -18.57 9.13 -29.64
CA GLU A 319 -19.64 8.13 -29.63
C GLU A 319 -20.57 8.31 -28.43
N TYR A 320 -20.01 8.60 -27.26
CA TYR A 320 -20.78 8.90 -26.05
C TYR A 320 -21.72 10.09 -26.26
N TRP A 321 -21.20 11.23 -26.73
CA TRP A 321 -22.02 12.42 -26.94
C TRP A 321 -23.03 12.25 -28.07
N ASP A 322 -22.69 11.54 -29.15
CA ASP A 322 -23.61 11.21 -30.22
C ASP A 322 -24.78 10.35 -29.70
N TYR A 323 -24.50 9.37 -28.83
CA TYR A 323 -25.52 8.54 -28.19
C TYR A 323 -26.41 9.36 -27.22
N GLN A 324 -25.83 10.24 -26.40
CA GLN A 324 -26.58 11.11 -25.50
C GLN A 324 -27.50 12.06 -26.29
N CYS A 325 -27.00 12.64 -27.38
CA CYS A 325 -27.79 13.48 -28.28
C CYS A 325 -28.98 12.72 -28.87
N ARG A 326 -28.78 11.50 -29.39
CA ARG A 326 -29.87 10.67 -29.94
C ARG A 326 -30.90 10.28 -28.89
N SER A 327 -30.43 9.88 -27.71
CA SER A 327 -31.30 9.54 -26.58
C SER A 327 -32.15 10.74 -26.15
N PHE A 328 -31.59 11.95 -26.18
CA PHE A 328 -32.31 13.18 -25.87
C PHE A 328 -33.29 13.61 -26.97
N THR A 329 -32.94 13.41 -28.25
CA THR A 329 -33.80 13.75 -29.39
C THR A 329 -34.84 12.68 -29.74
N GLY A 330 -34.77 11.51 -29.10
CA GLY A 330 -35.73 10.41 -29.29
C GLY A 330 -35.60 9.70 -30.65
N ILE A 331 -34.41 9.73 -31.26
CA ILE A 331 -34.09 9.11 -32.57
C ILE A 331 -33.39 7.77 -32.38
#